data_AF-A0A086ALG4-F1
#
_entry.id   AF-A0A086ALG4-F1
#
_cell.length_a   1.000
_cell.length_b   1.000
_cell.length_c   1.000
_cell.angle_alpha   90.00
_cell.angle_beta   90.00
_cell.angle_gamma   90.00
#
_symmetry.space_group_name_H-M   'P 1'
#
loop_
_entity.id
_entity.type
_entity.pdbx_description
1 polymer ?
#
loop_
_entity_poly.entity_id
_entity_poly.type
_entity_poly.pdbx_seq_one_letter_code
_entity_poly.pdbx_strand_id
1 'polypeptide(L)' 'MEDFLVLIGVLIALISVLAFFFGIGRLIFISDDKKLSLKIILFSIIAFVIGFGTCAANFSLGDMH' A
#
# COMPACT_ATOMS: atom_id res chain seq x y z
N MET A 1 12.00 16.58 -8.67
CA MET A 1 10.57 16.35 -8.35
C MET A 1 10.24 14.87 -8.38
N GLU A 2 10.83 14.11 -9.30
CA GLU A 2 10.68 12.66 -9.43
C GLU A 2 11.12 11.89 -8.17
N ASP A 3 12.29 12.21 -7.59
CA ASP A 3 12.77 11.55 -6.37
C ASP A 3 11.83 11.72 -5.17
N PHE A 4 11.14 12.85 -5.09
CA PHE A 4 10.19 13.13 -4.02
C PHE A 4 8.91 12.28 -4.16
N LEU A 5 8.45 12.08 -5.39
CA LEU A 5 7.31 11.20 -5.69
C LEU A 5 7.64 9.74 -5.42
N VAL A 6 8.86 9.29 -5.74
CA VAL A 6 9.33 7.95 -5.42
C VAL A 6 9.41 7.75 -3.91
N LEU A 7 9.95 8.72 -3.17
CA LEU A 7 10.06 8.64 -1.71
C LEU A 7 8.67 8.54 -1.04
N ILE A 8 7.68 9.29 -1.54
CA ILE A 8 6.29 9.18 -1.10
C ILE A 8 5.68 7.82 -1.48
N GLY A 9 5.91 7.35 -2.71
CA GLY A 9 5.42 6.05 -3.18
C GLY A 9 5.95 4.89 -2.33
N VAL A 10 7.24 4.92 -1.98
CA VAL A 10 7.89 3.93 -1.10
C VAL A 10 7.32 3.97 0.31
N LEU A 11 7.11 5.17 0.88
CA LEU A 11 6.49 5.34 2.19
C LEU A 11 5.05 4.78 2.21
N ILE A 12 4.25 5.10 1.20
CA ILE A 12 2.87 4.61 1.07
C ILE A 12 2.85 3.09 0.93
N ALA A 13 3.75 2.51 0.11
CA ALA A 13 3.85 1.06 -0.05
C ALA A 13 4.21 0.36 1.27
N LEU A 14 5.19 0.90 2.02
CA LEU A 14 5.58 0.37 3.34
C LEU A 14 4.45 0.42 4.37
N ILE A 15 3.80 1.58 4.50
CA ILE A 15 2.69 1.77 5.44
C ILE A 15 1.52 0.85 5.06
N SER A 16 1.30 0.64 3.77
CA SER A 16 0.24 -0.25 3.32
C SER A 16 0.51 -1.71 3.70
N VAL A 17 1.74 -2.21 3.56
CA VAL A 17 2.07 -3.58 3.99
C VAL A 17 1.81 -3.77 5.50
N LEU A 18 2.17 -2.78 6.33
CA LEU A 18 1.87 -2.82 7.77
C LEU A 18 0.36 -2.81 8.05
N ALA A 19 -0.40 -1.97 7.35
CA ALA A 19 -1.85 -1.91 7.47
C ALA A 19 -2.53 -3.22 7.03
N PHE A 20 -1.98 -3.90 6.03
CA PHE A 20 -2.46 -5.21 5.56
C PHE A 20 -2.31 -6.28 6.66
N PHE A 21 -1.13 -6.40 7.26
CA PHE A 21 -0.89 -7.34 8.35
C PHE A 21 -1.75 -7.02 9.58
N PHE A 22 -1.94 -5.73 9.89
CA PHE A 22 -2.86 -5.33 10.96
C PHE A 22 -4.31 -5.70 10.66
N GLY A 23 -4.76 -5.49 9.41
CA GLY A 23 -6.09 -5.90 8.95
C GLY A 23 -6.31 -7.41 9.03
N ILE A 24 -5.32 -8.21 8.64
CA ILE A 24 -5.35 -9.68 8.77
C ILE A 24 -5.37 -10.10 10.24
N GLY A 25 -4.48 -9.54 11.06
CA GLY A 25 -4.43 -9.84 12.51
C GLY A 25 -5.77 -9.52 13.17
N ARG A 26 -6.35 -8.35 12.86
CA ARG A 26 -7.68 -7.96 13.34
C ARG A 26 -8.77 -8.91 12.85
N LEU A 27 -8.71 -9.38 11.60
CA LEU A 27 -9.71 -10.31 11.05
C LEU A 27 -9.66 -11.70 11.73
N ILE A 28 -8.46 -12.18 12.07
CA ILE A 28 -8.27 -13.50 12.70
C ILE A 28 -8.57 -13.46 14.21
N PHE A 29 -8.15 -12.40 14.92
CA PHE A 29 -8.31 -12.29 16.37
C PHE A 29 -9.64 -11.63 16.80
N ILE A 30 -10.23 -10.76 15.97
CA ILE A 30 -11.45 -10.01 16.27
C ILE A 30 -12.50 -10.29 15.19
N SER A 31 -13.44 -11.18 15.52
CA SER A 31 -14.44 -11.71 14.58
C SER A 31 -15.78 -10.95 14.62
N ASP A 32 -15.98 -10.00 15.53
CA ASP A 32 -17.25 -9.25 15.66
C ASP A 32 -17.53 -8.38 14.43
N ASP A 33 -16.51 -7.71 13.89
CA ASP A 33 -16.65 -6.75 12.78
C ASP A 33 -15.82 -7.13 11.55
N LYS A 34 -16.06 -8.35 11.02
CA LYS A 34 -15.39 -8.85 9.80
C LYS A 34 -15.48 -7.86 8.64
N LYS A 35 -16.60 -7.13 8.53
CA LYS A 35 -16.86 -6.15 7.47
C LYS A 35 -15.90 -4.96 7.54
N LEU A 36 -15.52 -4.54 8.75
CA LEU A 36 -14.57 -3.44 8.95
C LEU A 36 -13.14 -3.90 8.65
N SER A 37 -12.76 -5.10 9.09
CA SER A 37 -11.44 -5.68 8.78
C SER A 37 -11.27 -5.91 7.27
N LEU A 38 -12.30 -6.39 6.55
CA LEU A 38 -12.26 -6.50 5.09
C LEU A 38 -12.05 -5.15 4.40
N LYS A 39 -12.71 -4.09 4.88
CA LYS A 39 -12.52 -2.73 4.33
C LYS A 39 -11.08 -2.26 4.52
N ILE A 40 -10.49 -2.47 5.71
CA ILE A 40 -9.10 -2.10 5.99
C ILE A 40 -8.14 -2.83 5.04
N ILE A 41 -8.32 -4.15 4.88
CA ILE A 41 -7.50 -4.96 3.97
C ILE A 41 -7.65 -4.45 2.53
N LEU A 42 -8.88 -4.18 2.08
CA LEU A 42 -9.15 -3.69 0.73
C LEU A 42 -8.51 -2.32 0.47
N PHE A 43 -8.67 -1.36 1.38
CA PHE A 43 -8.04 -0.04 1.26
C PHE A 43 -6.51 -0.12 1.25
N SER A 44 -5.95 -1.02 2.06
CA SER A 44 -4.52 -1.28 2.06
C SER A 44 -4.06 -1.82 0.69
N ILE A 45 -4.69 -2.83 0.12
CA ILE A 45 -4.32 -3.34 -1.21
C ILE A 45 -4.39 -2.22 -2.27
N ILE A 46 -5.45 -1.41 -2.27
CA ILE A 46 -5.59 -0.29 -3.21
C ILE A 46 -4.45 0.73 -3.03
N ALA A 47 -4.16 1.14 -1.80
CA ALA A 47 -3.08 2.07 -1.50
C ALA A 47 -1.70 1.50 -1.88
N PHE A 48 -1.51 0.19 -1.71
CA PHE A 48 -0.28 -0.50 -2.11
C PHE A 48 -0.09 -0.47 -3.63
N VAL A 49 -1.13 -0.78 -4.41
CA VAL A 49 -1.08 -0.73 -5.88
C VAL A 49 -0.80 0.69 -6.38
N ILE A 50 -1.38 1.71 -5.76
CA ILE A 50 -1.13 3.12 -6.12
C ILE A 50 0.32 3.53 -5.78
N GLY A 51 0.78 3.24 -4.56
CA GLY A 51 2.14 3.54 -4.13
C GLY A 51 3.20 2.82 -4.97
N PHE A 52 3.00 1.52 -5.19
CA PHE A 52 3.87 0.71 -6.04
C PHE A 52 3.83 1.14 -7.50
N GLY A 53 2.64 1.48 -8.03
CA GLY A 53 2.48 1.99 -9.39
C GLY A 53 3.21 3.32 -9.60
N THR A 54 3.23 4.19 -8.59
CA THR A 54 4.01 5.44 -8.61
C THR A 54 5.51 5.16 -8.71
N CYS A 55 6.00 4.18 -7.94
CA CYS A 55 7.39 3.74 -8.02
C CYS A 55 7.73 3.13 -9.39
N ALA A 56 6.84 2.27 -9.93
CA ALA A 56 7.04 1.58 -11.21
C ALA A 56 7.02 2.54 -12.41
N ALA A 57 6.10 3.51 -12.41
CA ALA A 57 6.02 4.53 -13.46
C ALA A 57 7.28 5.40 -13.49
N ASN A 58 7.83 5.75 -12.32
CA ASN A 58 9.06 6.54 -12.24
C ASN A 58 10.31 5.72 -12.64
N PHE A 59 10.38 4.44 -12.29
CA PHE A 59 11.45 3.54 -12.78
C PHE A 59 11.39 3.37 -14.29
N SER A 60 10.20 3.23 -14.86
CA SER A 60 10.01 3.15 -16.31
C SER A 60 10.38 4.45 -17.04
N LEU A 61 10.33 5.60 -16.36
CA LEU A 61 10.74 6.91 -16.90
C LEU A 61 12.24 7.18 -16.75
N GLY A 62 12.92 6.55 -15.79
CA GLY A 62 14.35 6.73 -15.51
C GLY A 62 15.30 5.83 -16.30
N ASP A 63 14.82 4.73 -16.88
CA ASP A 63 15.63 3.76 -17.67
C ASP A 63 15.66 4.09 -19.19
N MET A 64 15.25 5.31 -19.55
CA MET A 64 15.27 5.79 -20.94
C MET A 64 16.44 6.76 -21.20
N HIS A 65 17.65 6.47 -20.70
CA HIS A 65 18.90 7.01 -21.24
C HIS A 65 20.13 6.21 -20.82
#